data_AF-A0A969KE41-F1
#
_entry.id   AF-A0A969KE41-F1
#
_cell.length_a   1.000
_cell.length_b   1.000
_cell.length_c   1.000
_cell.angle_alpha   90.00
_cell.angle_beta   90.00
_cell.angle_gamma   90.00
#
_symmetry.space_group_name_H-M   'P 1'
#
loop_
_entity.id
_entity.type
_entity.pdbx_description
1 polymer ?
#
loop_
_entity_poly.entity_id
_entity_poly.type
_entity_poly.pdbx_seq_one_letter_code
_entity_poly.pdbx_strand_id
1 'polypeptide(L)'
;KIAQSRLVMDAMGTASPIAAQLNKGRPFDSVCPTVGAVIKGVDKEVWDADYGDVLNSHGDISRGRQLIWELFPGKDDELTIYLFHYHEVNSENPGSLLEMYEDFFTILPEYRRCDMDKLTFEKATFGYIPGYFNVGSGDRTVAFDRLLAIGDAASLQSPLVFTGFGSLVRNLDRLTKLLDIALRKDLLTAQDLNKIRAYQSNIAVTWLFSKGMMVPTNTNLPPQRINSMLNTFFGLLADSPPEVADTFIKDRTSWLMFNRLAIKAAFQNPALIVWIWQMAGAKDFIRWVGAYLAFTFDAILSIFLMGWFPQWLEKSEGWLEQKYPSFWLTLLSLRYRLTVGT
;
A
#
# COMPACT_ATOMS: atom_id res chain seq x y z
N LYS A 1 10.38 35.82 1.05
CA LYS A 1 8.93 36.01 0.76
C LYS A 1 8.15 35.17 1.76
N ILE A 2 7.07 35.69 2.35
CA ILE A 2 6.22 34.97 3.29
C ILE A 2 4.89 34.70 2.58
N ALA A 3 4.43 33.45 2.57
CA ALA A 3 3.09 33.08 2.11
C ALA A 3 2.21 32.79 3.34
N GLN A 4 0.98 33.28 3.34
CA GLN A 4 0.00 33.05 4.39
C GLN A 4 -1.22 32.34 3.82
N SER A 5 -1.69 31.30 4.50
CA SER A 5 -2.87 30.52 4.09
C SER A 5 -3.68 30.09 5.32
N ARG A 6 -4.93 29.68 5.11
CA ARG A 6 -5.79 29.12 6.17
C ARG A 6 -5.36 27.71 6.58
N LEU A 7 -4.81 26.95 5.62
CA LEU A 7 -4.40 25.56 5.72
C LEU A 7 -3.17 25.35 4.82
N VAL A 8 -2.21 24.57 5.29
CA VAL A 8 -1.05 24.10 4.52
C VAL A 8 -1.23 22.63 4.17
N MET A 9 -1.08 22.28 2.89
CA MET A 9 -1.11 20.90 2.42
C MET A 9 0.34 20.39 2.29
N ASP A 10 0.70 19.37 3.07
CA ASP A 10 1.97 18.68 2.92
C ASP A 10 1.84 17.57 1.87
N ALA A 11 2.37 17.85 0.68
CA ALA A 11 2.44 16.94 -0.46
C ALA A 11 3.88 16.70 -0.91
N MET A 12 4.86 16.82 -0.01
CA MET A 12 6.30 16.69 -0.34
C MET A 12 6.76 15.23 -0.49
N GLY A 13 5.84 14.28 -0.39
CA GLY A 13 6.10 12.86 -0.59
C GLY A 13 6.87 12.20 0.55
N THR A 14 7.61 11.15 0.23
CA THR A 14 8.29 10.25 1.18
C THR A 14 9.34 10.96 2.05
N ALA A 15 9.94 12.04 1.52
CA ALA A 15 11.01 12.81 2.16
C ALA A 15 10.49 14.06 2.88
N SER A 16 9.18 14.16 3.16
CA SER A 16 8.61 15.33 3.84
C SER A 16 9.24 15.57 5.23
N PRO A 17 9.93 16.71 5.46
CA PRO A 17 10.44 17.06 6.78
C PRO A 17 9.32 17.36 7.78
N ILE A 18 8.16 17.82 7.29
CA ILE A 18 6.98 18.08 8.12
C ILE A 18 6.45 16.75 8.66
N ALA A 19 6.22 15.76 7.78
CA ALA A 19 5.75 14.44 8.18
C ALA A 19 6.71 13.76 9.16
N ALA A 20 8.03 13.90 8.95
CA ALA A 20 9.04 13.41 9.86
C ALA A 20 8.93 14.05 11.25
N GLN A 21 8.77 15.38 11.33
CA GLN A 21 8.58 16.07 12.61
C GLN A 21 7.28 15.66 13.32
N LEU A 22 6.17 15.59 12.58
CA LEU A 22 4.86 15.17 13.12
C LEU A 22 4.90 13.77 13.75
N ASN A 23 5.71 12.88 13.17
CA ASN A 23 5.84 11.49 13.61
C ASN A 23 7.14 11.23 14.37
N LYS A 24 7.74 12.27 14.98
CA LYS A 24 8.91 12.19 15.87
C LYS A 24 10.14 11.49 15.26
N GLY A 25 10.31 11.62 13.94
CA GLY A 25 11.40 10.98 13.20
C GLY A 25 11.30 9.45 13.14
N ARG A 26 10.15 8.85 13.47
CA ARG A 26 9.95 7.40 13.35
C ARG A 26 10.18 6.97 11.90
N PRO A 27 11.10 6.02 11.63
CA PRO A 27 11.32 5.51 10.28
C PRO A 27 10.11 4.71 9.79
N PHE A 28 10.05 4.49 8.48
CA PHE A 28 9.11 3.54 7.88
C PHE A 28 9.38 2.11 8.38
N ASP A 29 8.36 1.26 8.39
CA ASP A 29 8.50 -0.13 8.83
C ASP A 29 9.16 -1.01 7.74
N SER A 30 9.06 -0.60 6.48
CA SER A 30 9.74 -1.18 5.34
C SER A 30 9.99 -0.14 4.25
N VAL A 31 10.86 -0.48 3.30
CA VAL A 31 11.00 0.23 2.03
C VAL A 31 11.02 -0.77 0.90
N CYS A 32 10.69 -0.33 -0.30
CA CYS A 32 10.92 -1.08 -1.53
C CYS A 32 11.90 -0.30 -2.37
N PRO A 33 13.20 -0.63 -2.31
CA PRO A 33 14.16 -0.17 -3.30
C PRO A 33 13.64 -0.56 -4.68
N THR A 34 13.59 0.40 -5.59
CA THR A 34 13.05 0.21 -6.94
C THR A 34 14.03 0.83 -7.93
N VAL A 35 14.37 0.07 -8.97
CA VAL A 35 15.08 0.54 -10.16
C VAL A 35 14.29 0.12 -11.39
N GLY A 36 14.60 0.70 -12.54
CA GLY A 36 13.86 0.41 -13.75
C GLY A 36 14.17 1.36 -14.89
N ALA A 37 13.43 1.19 -15.97
CA ALA A 37 13.50 2.04 -17.13
C ALA A 37 12.18 2.07 -17.91
N VAL A 38 11.97 3.17 -18.64
CA VAL A 38 11.08 3.19 -19.81
C VAL A 38 11.92 2.79 -21.01
N ILE A 39 11.49 1.77 -21.74
CA ILE A 39 12.19 1.21 -22.90
C ILE A 39 11.27 1.10 -24.12
N LYS A 40 11.85 1.02 -25.31
CA LYS A 40 11.19 0.63 -26.55
C LYS A 40 11.95 -0.50 -27.24
N GLY A 41 11.32 -1.15 -28.21
CA GLY A 41 11.95 -2.18 -29.05
C GLY A 41 11.84 -3.61 -28.52
N VAL A 42 10.97 -3.86 -27.53
CA VAL A 42 10.59 -5.23 -27.15
C VAL A 42 9.67 -5.79 -28.23
N ASP A 43 9.97 -6.99 -28.71
CA ASP A 43 9.19 -7.66 -29.75
C ASP A 43 7.78 -7.99 -29.24
N LYS A 44 6.76 -7.73 -30.07
CA LYS A 44 5.35 -8.03 -29.78
C LYS A 44 5.07 -9.54 -29.73
N GLU A 45 5.90 -10.36 -30.34
CA GLU A 45 5.83 -11.83 -30.18
C GLU A 45 6.32 -12.28 -28.80
N VAL A 46 7.16 -11.46 -28.15
CA VAL A 46 7.74 -11.76 -26.83
C VAL A 46 6.85 -11.29 -25.69
N TRP A 47 6.12 -10.19 -25.89
CA TRP A 47 5.18 -9.67 -24.91
C TRP A 47 3.96 -9.03 -25.56
N ASP A 48 2.79 -9.34 -25.00
CA ASP A 48 1.49 -8.82 -25.43
C ASP A 48 1.24 -7.44 -24.80
N ALA A 49 1.04 -6.43 -25.67
CA ALA A 49 0.91 -5.03 -25.27
C ALA A 49 -0.34 -4.69 -24.45
N ASP A 50 -1.31 -5.60 -24.39
CA ASP A 50 -2.53 -5.42 -23.63
C ASP A 50 -2.37 -5.83 -22.15
N TYR A 51 -1.23 -6.40 -21.74
CA TYR A 51 -1.05 -7.00 -20.40
C TYR A 51 0.17 -6.47 -19.64
N GLY A 52 -0.03 -6.00 -18.41
CA GLY A 52 1.07 -5.72 -17.49
C GLY A 52 1.44 -6.89 -16.56
N ASP A 53 2.64 -6.85 -16.00
CA ASP A 53 3.01 -7.68 -14.85
C ASP A 53 2.94 -6.81 -13.59
N VAL A 54 2.11 -7.20 -12.63
CA VAL A 54 1.99 -6.48 -11.35
C VAL A 54 2.97 -7.02 -10.31
N LEU A 55 3.16 -8.34 -10.24
CA LEU A 55 4.10 -8.99 -9.33
C LEU A 55 4.64 -10.25 -9.99
N ASN A 56 5.80 -10.17 -10.63
CA ASN A 56 6.45 -11.31 -11.27
C ASN A 56 7.80 -11.61 -10.62
N SER A 57 7.99 -12.84 -10.13
CA SER A 57 9.27 -13.33 -9.64
C SER A 57 9.64 -14.59 -10.43
N HIS A 58 10.82 -14.58 -11.06
CA HIS A 58 11.31 -15.72 -11.83
C HIS A 58 12.60 -16.34 -11.27
N GLY A 59 13.21 -15.70 -10.26
CA GLY A 59 14.44 -16.17 -9.60
C GLY A 59 14.20 -16.50 -8.13
N ASP A 60 15.07 -17.32 -7.55
CA ASP A 60 15.09 -17.55 -6.11
C ASP A 60 15.72 -16.37 -5.36
N ILE A 61 15.64 -16.41 -4.02
CA ILE A 61 16.32 -15.44 -3.16
C ILE A 61 17.80 -15.38 -3.54
N SER A 62 18.27 -14.17 -3.83
CA SER A 62 19.66 -13.87 -4.18
C SER A 62 20.14 -12.70 -3.34
N ARG A 63 21.36 -12.78 -2.80
CA ARG A 63 21.96 -11.73 -1.94
C ARG A 63 21.03 -11.21 -0.83
N GLY A 64 20.26 -12.11 -0.22
CA GLY A 64 19.34 -11.76 0.86
C GLY A 64 18.14 -10.91 0.41
N ARG A 65 17.71 -11.03 -0.85
CA ARG A 65 16.51 -10.36 -1.38
C ARG A 65 15.74 -11.26 -2.34
N GLN A 66 14.43 -11.08 -2.39
CA GLN A 66 13.59 -11.63 -3.46
C GLN A 66 13.30 -10.52 -4.46
N LEU A 67 13.88 -10.64 -5.66
CA LEU A 67 13.64 -9.69 -6.74
C LEU A 67 12.28 -9.94 -7.38
N ILE A 68 11.55 -8.87 -7.63
CA ILE A 68 10.21 -8.85 -8.21
C ILE A 68 10.16 -7.80 -9.31
N TRP A 69 9.56 -8.16 -10.43
CA TRP A 69 9.37 -7.32 -11.60
C TRP A 69 7.95 -6.77 -11.66
N GLU A 70 7.86 -5.55 -12.15
CA GLU A 70 6.65 -4.90 -12.62
C GLU A 70 6.84 -4.46 -14.07
N LEU A 71 5.81 -4.57 -14.87
CA LEU A 71 5.81 -4.10 -16.25
C LEU A 71 4.46 -3.48 -16.61
N PHE A 72 4.50 -2.29 -17.21
CA PHE A 72 3.30 -1.60 -17.67
C PHE A 72 3.47 -1.05 -19.10
N PRO A 73 2.46 -1.24 -19.99
CA PRO A 73 2.41 -0.54 -21.27
C PRO A 73 2.43 0.98 -21.05
N GLY A 74 3.31 1.65 -21.80
CA GLY A 74 3.39 3.10 -21.88
C GLY A 74 2.65 3.65 -23.10
N LYS A 75 3.06 4.84 -23.52
CA LYS A 75 2.54 5.46 -24.74
C LYS A 75 3.22 4.84 -25.97
N ASP A 76 2.48 4.66 -27.05
CA ASP A 76 2.99 4.12 -28.32
C ASP A 76 3.58 2.70 -28.13
N ASP A 77 4.89 2.51 -28.26
CA ASP A 77 5.62 1.26 -28.06
C ASP A 77 6.49 1.26 -26.78
N GLU A 78 6.25 2.23 -25.89
CA GLU A 78 6.96 2.32 -24.61
C GLU A 78 6.53 1.21 -23.64
N LEU A 79 7.51 0.73 -22.89
CA LEU A 79 7.37 -0.23 -21.81
C LEU A 79 8.04 0.29 -20.57
N THR A 80 7.28 0.46 -19.50
CA THR A 80 7.84 0.80 -18.19
C THR A 80 8.10 -0.48 -17.43
N ILE A 81 9.36 -0.76 -17.11
CA ILE A 81 9.79 -1.94 -16.36
C ILE A 81 10.42 -1.50 -15.06
N TYR A 82 9.98 -2.09 -13.95
CA TYR A 82 10.60 -1.95 -12.65
C TYR A 82 11.11 -3.30 -12.15
N LEU A 83 12.22 -3.25 -11.43
CA LEU A 83 12.72 -4.30 -10.57
C LEU A 83 12.74 -3.74 -9.15
N PHE A 84 12.22 -4.49 -8.18
CA PHE A 84 12.20 -4.10 -6.79
C PHE A 84 12.26 -5.30 -5.86
N HIS A 85 12.41 -5.05 -4.57
CA HIS A 85 12.18 -6.05 -3.54
C HIS A 85 11.62 -5.40 -2.28
N TYR A 86 10.95 -6.20 -1.46
CA TYR A 86 10.57 -5.80 -0.12
C TYR A 86 11.83 -5.78 0.75
N HIS A 87 12.05 -4.69 1.49
CA HIS A 87 13.28 -4.48 2.24
C HIS A 87 13.02 -3.92 3.64
N GLU A 88 13.80 -4.44 4.59
CA GLU A 88 13.80 -3.97 5.96
C GLU A 88 14.64 -2.69 6.06
N VAL A 89 14.13 -1.66 6.74
CA VAL A 89 14.92 -0.46 7.00
C VAL A 89 15.99 -0.78 8.04
N ASN A 90 17.22 -1.00 7.59
CA ASN A 90 18.36 -1.38 8.43
C ASN A 90 19.65 -0.66 7.97
N SER A 91 20.44 -0.14 8.90
CA SER A 91 21.69 0.57 8.58
C SER A 91 22.82 -0.34 8.10
N GLU A 92 22.83 -1.62 8.50
CA GLU A 92 23.83 -2.61 8.07
C GLU A 92 23.56 -3.12 6.67
N ASN A 93 22.29 -3.10 6.24
CA ASN A 93 21.86 -3.47 4.90
C ASN A 93 20.92 -2.37 4.36
N PRO A 94 21.45 -1.27 3.81
CA PRO A 94 20.64 -0.12 3.41
C PRO A 94 19.83 -0.34 2.12
N GLY A 95 20.05 -1.43 1.38
CA GLY A 95 19.38 -1.69 0.11
C GLY A 95 19.94 -0.85 -1.05
N SER A 96 21.13 -1.22 -1.55
CA SER A 96 21.83 -0.48 -2.61
C SER A 96 21.06 -0.48 -3.94
N LEU A 97 20.65 0.71 -4.40
CA LEU A 97 20.03 0.88 -5.72
C LEU A 97 21.01 0.62 -6.86
N LEU A 98 22.31 0.88 -6.65
CA LEU A 98 23.33 0.65 -7.67
C LEU A 98 23.47 -0.85 -7.96
N GLU A 99 23.63 -1.67 -6.92
CA GLU A 99 23.68 -3.14 -7.04
C GLU A 99 22.37 -3.73 -7.59
N MET A 100 21.26 -2.99 -7.47
CA MET A 100 19.98 -3.41 -8.02
C MET A 100 19.85 -3.05 -9.50
N TYR A 101 20.45 -1.94 -9.94
CA TYR A 101 20.57 -1.63 -11.36
C TYR A 101 21.47 -2.60 -12.10
N GLU A 102 22.58 -3.03 -11.49
CA GLU A 102 23.45 -4.07 -12.04
C GLU A 102 22.68 -5.36 -12.29
N ASP A 103 21.86 -5.80 -11.31
CA ASP A 103 20.96 -6.93 -11.52
C ASP A 103 19.95 -6.62 -12.62
N PHE A 104 19.26 -5.48 -12.58
CA PHE A 104 18.28 -5.10 -13.60
C PHE A 104 18.81 -5.30 -15.03
N PHE A 105 19.99 -4.76 -15.36
CA PHE A 105 20.54 -4.93 -16.70
C PHE A 105 21.00 -6.36 -16.99
N THR A 106 21.48 -7.08 -15.98
CA THR A 106 21.96 -8.46 -16.12
C THR A 106 20.81 -9.45 -16.37
N ILE A 107 19.69 -9.30 -15.65
CA ILE A 107 18.59 -10.28 -15.66
C ILE A 107 17.36 -9.84 -16.46
N LEU A 108 17.30 -8.60 -16.98
CA LEU A 108 16.24 -8.16 -17.89
C LEU A 108 16.07 -9.08 -19.14
N PRO A 109 17.14 -9.58 -19.77
CA PRO A 109 17.02 -10.55 -20.87
C PRO A 109 16.35 -11.86 -20.47
N GLU A 110 16.52 -12.31 -19.22
CA GLU A 110 15.85 -13.51 -18.72
C GLU A 110 14.36 -13.26 -18.50
N TYR A 111 14.03 -12.11 -17.93
CA TYR A 111 12.64 -11.71 -17.66
C TYR A 111 11.83 -11.51 -18.95
N ARG A 112 12.38 -10.82 -19.96
CA ARG A 112 11.66 -10.45 -21.19
C ARG A 112 12.27 -10.96 -22.48
N ARG A 113 13.13 -11.99 -22.46
CA ARG A 113 13.72 -12.65 -23.64
C ARG A 113 14.16 -11.65 -24.72
N CYS A 114 14.73 -10.54 -24.28
CA CYS A 114 14.99 -9.39 -25.12
C CYS A 114 16.49 -9.27 -25.43
N ASP A 115 16.78 -8.66 -26.57
CA ASP A 115 18.14 -8.34 -27.00
C ASP A 115 18.45 -6.91 -26.56
N MET A 116 19.31 -6.75 -25.56
CA MET A 116 19.63 -5.46 -24.94
C MET A 116 20.14 -4.43 -25.96
N ASP A 117 20.84 -4.87 -27.01
CA ASP A 117 21.41 -3.98 -28.03
C ASP A 117 20.34 -3.41 -28.98
N LYS A 118 19.14 -4.01 -29.00
CA LYS A 118 18.00 -3.54 -29.80
C LYS A 118 17.05 -2.65 -29.01
N LEU A 119 17.21 -2.56 -27.69
CA LEU A 119 16.36 -1.75 -26.85
C LEU A 119 16.78 -0.28 -26.89
N THR A 120 15.80 0.61 -26.92
CA THR A 120 16.03 2.04 -26.70
C THR A 120 15.61 2.39 -25.28
N PHE A 121 16.54 2.92 -24.48
CA PHE A 121 16.26 3.35 -23.10
C PHE A 121 15.88 4.84 -23.10
N GLU A 122 14.61 5.11 -22.84
CA GLU A 122 14.04 6.47 -22.88
C GLU A 122 14.24 7.21 -21.55
N LYS A 123 14.12 6.49 -20.43
CA LYS A 123 14.21 7.09 -19.10
C LYS A 123 14.61 6.06 -18.05
N ALA A 124 15.57 6.41 -17.20
CA ALA A 124 15.88 5.66 -15.99
C ALA A 124 14.88 6.01 -14.86
N THR A 125 14.45 5.00 -14.10
CA THR A 125 13.62 5.18 -12.89
C THR A 125 14.28 4.52 -11.70
N PHE A 126 14.47 5.27 -10.62
CA PHE A 126 15.01 4.72 -9.38
C PHE A 126 14.50 5.48 -8.16
N GLY A 127 14.50 4.81 -7.02
CA GLY A 127 14.11 5.39 -5.74
C GLY A 127 13.72 4.31 -4.74
N TYR A 128 12.94 4.70 -3.76
CA TYR A 128 12.34 3.77 -2.82
C TYR A 128 10.88 4.13 -2.58
N ILE A 129 10.06 3.12 -2.36
CA ILE A 129 8.66 3.29 -1.98
C ILE A 129 8.53 2.90 -0.51
N PRO A 130 8.06 3.81 0.38
CA PRO A 130 7.97 3.48 1.80
C PRO A 130 6.77 2.57 2.08
N GLY A 131 6.94 1.69 3.06
CA GLY A 131 5.89 0.89 3.66
C GLY A 131 5.70 1.27 5.13
N TYR A 132 4.46 1.64 5.48
CA TYR A 132 4.10 1.88 6.87
C TYR A 132 3.04 0.87 7.31
N PHE A 133 3.34 0.13 8.37
CA PHE A 133 2.49 -0.96 8.87
C PHE A 133 1.53 -0.41 9.91
N ASN A 134 0.50 0.27 9.40
CA ASN A 134 -0.58 0.82 10.20
C ASN A 134 -1.30 -0.29 10.96
N VAL A 135 -1.39 -0.15 12.29
CA VAL A 135 -2.19 -1.05 13.14
C VAL A 135 -3.62 -0.53 13.33
N GLY A 136 -3.79 0.79 13.31
CA GLY A 136 -5.08 1.44 13.55
C GLY A 136 -5.09 2.85 12.99
N SER A 137 -6.27 3.47 12.96
CA SER A 137 -6.40 4.83 12.42
C SER A 137 -5.50 5.83 13.15
N GLY A 138 -5.27 5.69 14.45
CA GLY A 138 -4.43 6.60 15.26
C GLY A 138 -2.92 6.35 15.21
N ASP A 139 -2.44 5.34 14.50
CA ASP A 139 -1.02 4.93 14.53
C ASP A 139 -0.09 5.94 13.84
N ARG A 140 -0.61 6.72 12.89
CA ARG A 140 0.14 7.75 12.17
C ARG A 140 -0.54 9.10 12.26
N THR A 141 0.23 10.13 12.62
CA THR A 141 -0.26 11.52 12.64
C THR A 141 -0.09 12.11 11.26
N VAL A 142 -1.20 12.54 10.66
CA VAL A 142 -1.23 13.09 9.30
C VAL A 142 -1.61 14.58 9.27
N ALA A 143 -1.90 15.17 10.43
CA ALA A 143 -2.29 16.57 10.52
C ALA A 143 -1.87 17.20 11.84
N PHE A 144 -1.72 18.53 11.79
CA PHE A 144 -1.59 19.44 12.93
C PHE A 144 -2.54 20.62 12.74
N ASP A 145 -2.58 21.57 13.68
CA ASP A 145 -3.36 22.79 13.51
C ASP A 145 -2.99 23.48 12.20
N ARG A 146 -3.99 23.61 11.31
CA ARG A 146 -3.88 24.22 9.98
C ARG A 146 -2.83 23.57 9.06
N LEU A 147 -2.59 22.26 9.24
CA LEU A 147 -1.69 21.48 8.38
C LEU A 147 -2.25 20.07 8.13
N LEU A 148 -2.29 19.63 6.87
CA LEU A 148 -2.74 18.30 6.49
C LEU A 148 -1.78 17.67 5.46
N ALA A 149 -1.28 16.47 5.76
CA ALA A 149 -0.47 15.67 4.85
C ALA A 149 -1.33 14.81 3.92
N ILE A 150 -0.87 14.63 2.68
CA ILE A 150 -1.50 13.77 1.67
C ILE A 150 -0.46 12.93 0.92
N GLY A 151 -0.91 11.91 0.19
CA GLY A 151 -0.04 11.03 -0.58
C GLY A 151 1.01 10.36 0.31
N ASP A 152 2.23 10.23 -0.20
CA ASP A 152 3.30 9.53 0.50
C ASP A 152 3.76 10.23 1.78
N ALA A 153 3.53 11.54 1.93
CA ALA A 153 3.80 12.25 3.20
C ALA A 153 2.89 11.72 4.32
N ALA A 154 1.62 11.45 4.00
CA ALA A 154 0.68 10.82 4.92
C ALA A 154 0.97 9.32 5.11
N SER A 155 1.56 8.64 4.13
CA SER A 155 1.95 7.22 4.15
C SER A 155 0.82 6.27 4.57
N LEU A 156 -0.35 6.47 3.94
CA LEU A 156 -1.55 5.64 4.11
C LEU A 156 -1.83 4.80 2.85
N GLN A 157 -0.78 4.40 2.14
CA GLN A 157 -0.87 3.52 0.98
C GLN A 157 -1.08 2.05 1.36
N SER A 158 -1.44 1.25 0.35
CA SER A 158 -1.44 -0.20 0.48
C SER A 158 -0.02 -0.71 0.66
N PRO A 159 0.26 -1.50 1.71
CA PRO A 159 1.57 -2.08 1.92
C PRO A 159 1.85 -3.24 0.96
N LEU A 160 0.82 -3.79 0.29
CA LEU A 160 0.94 -4.94 -0.60
C LEU A 160 1.32 -4.52 -2.03
N VAL A 161 0.66 -3.52 -2.58
CA VAL A 161 0.93 -3.04 -3.95
C VAL A 161 1.67 -1.70 -3.97
N PHE A 162 1.96 -1.13 -2.79
CA PHE A 162 2.68 0.15 -2.58
C PHE A 162 2.18 1.35 -3.41
N THR A 163 0.93 1.32 -3.85
CA THR A 163 0.37 2.40 -4.68
C THR A 163 -0.12 3.57 -3.83
N GLY A 164 0.77 4.53 -3.55
CA GLY A 164 0.41 5.83 -2.93
C GLY A 164 -0.62 6.61 -3.74
N PHE A 165 -0.39 6.71 -5.04
CA PHE A 165 -1.33 7.32 -5.98
C PHE A 165 -2.67 6.56 -6.05
N GLY A 166 -2.63 5.23 -6.13
CA GLY A 166 -3.84 4.40 -6.17
C GLY A 166 -4.70 4.56 -4.91
N SER A 167 -4.08 4.65 -3.73
CA SER A 167 -4.78 4.98 -2.48
C SER A 167 -5.41 6.37 -2.54
N LEU A 168 -4.68 7.39 -3.01
CA LEU A 168 -5.20 8.75 -3.14
C LEU A 168 -6.41 8.82 -4.08
N VAL A 169 -6.33 8.22 -5.28
CA VAL A 169 -7.41 8.22 -6.27
C VAL A 169 -8.67 7.54 -5.74
N ARG A 170 -8.54 6.36 -5.12
CA ARG A 170 -9.68 5.65 -4.52
C ARG A 170 -10.38 6.45 -3.43
N ASN A 171 -9.63 7.31 -2.75
CA ASN A 171 -10.09 8.07 -1.60
C ASN A 171 -10.34 9.56 -1.93
N LEU A 172 -10.20 9.98 -3.19
CA LEU A 172 -10.22 11.39 -3.57
C LEU A 172 -11.56 12.05 -3.22
N ASP A 173 -12.68 11.42 -3.55
CA ASP A 173 -14.03 11.91 -3.22
C ASP A 173 -14.19 12.17 -1.72
N ARG A 174 -13.89 11.17 -0.89
CA ARG A 174 -14.00 11.32 0.57
C ARG A 174 -13.05 12.38 1.13
N LEU A 175 -11.80 12.41 0.65
CA LEU A 175 -10.79 13.32 1.18
C LEU A 175 -11.15 14.77 0.85
N THR A 176 -11.55 15.03 -0.40
CA THR A 176 -11.95 16.35 -0.86
C THR A 176 -13.24 16.81 -0.17
N LYS A 177 -14.25 15.95 -0.02
CA LYS A 177 -15.49 16.30 0.69
C LYS A 177 -15.28 16.63 2.16
N LEU A 178 -14.50 15.82 2.89
CA LEU A 178 -14.19 16.09 4.29
C LEU A 178 -13.35 17.36 4.46
N LEU A 179 -12.40 17.61 3.54
CA LEU A 179 -11.58 18.81 3.52
C LEU A 179 -12.39 20.09 3.23
N ASP A 180 -13.30 20.03 2.27
CA ASP A 180 -14.20 21.12 1.93
C ASP A 180 -15.07 21.53 3.13
N ILE A 181 -15.65 20.55 3.84
CA ILE A 181 -16.41 20.79 5.08
C ILE A 181 -15.51 21.45 6.14
N ALA A 182 -14.31 20.91 6.35
CA ALA A 182 -13.38 21.46 7.34
C ALA A 182 -13.00 22.92 7.03
N LEU A 183 -12.77 23.26 5.76
CA LEU A 183 -12.47 24.62 5.33
C LEU A 183 -13.69 25.56 5.45
N ARG A 184 -14.90 25.10 5.14
CA ARG A 184 -16.12 25.93 5.24
C ARG A 184 -16.51 26.23 6.68
N LYS A 185 -16.27 25.28 7.58
CA LYS A 185 -16.66 25.37 9.00
C LYS A 185 -15.50 25.76 9.94
N ASP A 186 -14.35 26.09 9.37
CA ASP A 186 -13.09 26.38 10.08
C ASP A 186 -12.66 25.30 11.09
N LEU A 187 -12.93 24.03 10.76
CA LEU A 187 -12.51 22.85 11.53
C LEU A 187 -11.04 22.50 11.20
N LEU A 188 -10.14 23.45 11.44
CA LEU A 188 -8.73 23.36 11.05
C LEU A 188 -7.82 23.03 12.24
N THR A 189 -8.36 22.41 13.28
CA THR A 189 -7.60 21.88 14.41
C THR A 189 -6.97 20.54 14.05
N ALA A 190 -5.90 20.17 14.74
CA ALA A 190 -5.28 18.85 14.60
C ALA A 190 -6.31 17.72 14.80
N GLN A 191 -7.23 17.86 15.75
CA GLN A 191 -8.26 16.84 16.05
C GLN A 191 -9.23 16.65 14.88
N ASP A 192 -9.62 17.71 14.18
CA ASP A 192 -10.55 17.65 13.06
C ASP A 192 -9.85 17.22 11.77
N LEU A 193 -8.69 17.80 11.47
CA LEU A 193 -7.92 17.48 10.26
C LEU A 193 -7.43 16.03 10.27
N ASN A 194 -7.10 15.46 11.44
CA ASN A 194 -6.74 14.04 11.51
C ASN A 194 -7.91 13.10 11.13
N LYS A 195 -9.16 13.56 11.03
CA LYS A 195 -10.27 12.73 10.53
C LYS A 195 -10.26 12.59 9.00
N ILE A 196 -9.51 13.44 8.30
CA ILE A 196 -9.37 13.47 6.85
C ILE A 196 -8.19 12.57 6.47
N ARG A 197 -8.44 11.28 6.28
CA ARG A 197 -7.38 10.30 6.02
C ARG A 197 -7.80 9.18 5.09
N ALA A 198 -6.81 8.66 4.35
CA ALA A 198 -6.97 7.53 3.44
C ALA A 198 -6.90 6.16 4.13
N TYR A 199 -6.89 6.11 5.48
CA TYR A 199 -6.83 4.86 6.23
C TYR A 199 -8.02 3.94 5.91
N GLN A 200 -7.75 2.64 5.81
CA GLN A 200 -8.72 1.56 5.67
C GLN A 200 -8.22 0.33 6.44
N SER A 201 -9.10 -0.30 7.23
CA SER A 201 -8.69 -1.40 8.12
C SER A 201 -8.48 -2.72 7.38
N ASN A 202 -9.18 -2.98 6.26
CA ASN A 202 -8.86 -4.11 5.39
C ASN A 202 -7.47 -4.04 4.78
N ILE A 203 -6.96 -2.85 4.47
CA ILE A 203 -5.60 -2.66 3.96
C ILE A 203 -4.58 -2.88 5.08
N ALA A 204 -4.90 -2.44 6.30
CA ALA A 204 -4.04 -2.58 7.46
C ALA A 204 -3.72 -4.04 7.83
N VAL A 205 -4.49 -5.04 7.40
CA VAL A 205 -4.14 -6.45 7.63
C VAL A 205 -3.21 -7.03 6.56
N THR A 206 -3.02 -6.34 5.44
CA THR A 206 -2.26 -6.87 4.29
C THR A 206 -0.75 -6.69 4.42
N TRP A 207 -0.26 -5.83 5.33
CA TRP A 207 1.19 -5.61 5.44
C TRP A 207 1.97 -6.86 5.89
N LEU A 208 1.31 -7.84 6.51
CA LEU A 208 1.94 -9.12 6.85
C LEU A 208 2.38 -9.88 5.59
N PHE A 209 1.67 -9.73 4.47
CA PHE A 209 2.12 -10.28 3.19
C PHE A 209 3.42 -9.63 2.74
N SER A 210 3.55 -8.31 2.89
CA SER A 210 4.78 -7.56 2.60
C SER A 210 5.96 -8.05 3.44
N LYS A 211 5.74 -8.35 4.72
CA LYS A 211 6.74 -9.02 5.56
C LYS A 211 7.07 -10.44 5.07
N GLY A 212 6.08 -11.19 4.61
CA GLY A 212 6.27 -12.52 4.03
C GLY A 212 6.98 -12.53 2.67
N MET A 213 7.12 -11.38 2.02
CA MET A 213 7.86 -11.21 0.76
C MET A 213 9.24 -10.58 0.96
N MET A 214 9.64 -10.36 2.20
CA MET A 214 10.89 -9.69 2.57
C MET A 214 11.83 -10.69 3.24
N VAL A 215 13.12 -10.63 2.90
CA VAL A 215 14.14 -11.37 3.66
C VAL A 215 14.61 -10.46 4.80
N PRO A 216 14.47 -10.86 6.08
CA PRO A 216 14.97 -10.06 7.18
C PRO A 216 16.50 -9.96 7.14
N THR A 217 17.04 -8.82 7.58
CA THR A 217 18.48 -8.60 7.62
C THR A 217 19.15 -9.67 8.49
N ASN A 218 20.35 -10.13 8.11
CA ASN A 218 21.11 -11.17 8.81
C ASN A 218 20.39 -12.53 8.95
N THR A 219 19.38 -12.79 8.12
CA THR A 219 18.69 -14.08 8.08
C THR A 219 19.01 -14.83 6.78
N ASN A 220 19.21 -16.14 6.88
CA ASN A 220 19.33 -17.01 5.71
C ASN A 220 18.06 -17.86 5.57
N LEU A 221 17.33 -17.65 4.48
CA LEU A 221 16.12 -18.38 4.16
C LEU A 221 16.41 -19.38 3.02
N PRO A 222 15.69 -20.51 2.95
CA PRO A 222 15.77 -21.39 1.79
C PRO A 222 15.49 -20.62 0.49
N PRO A 223 16.26 -20.82 -0.59
CA PRO A 223 16.21 -19.97 -1.80
C PRO A 223 14.80 -19.76 -2.36
N GLN A 224 13.98 -20.81 -2.37
CA GLN A 224 12.63 -20.83 -2.89
C GLN A 224 11.55 -20.34 -1.91
N ARG A 225 11.92 -19.85 -0.72
CA ARG A 225 10.97 -19.59 0.38
C ARG A 225 9.89 -18.59 0.00
N ILE A 226 10.29 -17.44 -0.53
CA ILE A 226 9.34 -16.39 -0.89
C ILE A 226 8.53 -16.80 -2.12
N ASN A 227 9.16 -17.40 -3.15
CA ASN A 227 8.44 -17.96 -4.29
C ASN A 227 7.39 -19.00 -3.87
N SER A 228 7.68 -19.86 -2.90
CA SER A 228 6.71 -20.85 -2.38
C SER A 228 5.51 -20.18 -1.71
N MET A 229 5.75 -19.09 -0.97
CA MET A 229 4.68 -18.29 -0.37
C MET A 229 3.85 -17.60 -1.45
N LEU A 230 4.50 -16.89 -2.38
CA LEU A 230 3.85 -16.20 -3.49
C LEU A 230 3.01 -17.16 -4.33
N ASN A 231 3.53 -18.33 -4.69
CA ASN A 231 2.79 -19.33 -5.47
C ASN A 231 1.56 -19.86 -4.73
N THR A 232 1.60 -19.95 -3.40
CA THR A 232 0.39 -20.33 -2.63
C THR A 232 -0.67 -19.23 -2.73
N PHE A 233 -0.28 -17.96 -2.53
CA PHE A 233 -1.23 -16.85 -2.54
C PHE A 233 -1.77 -16.55 -3.95
N PHE A 234 -0.90 -16.45 -4.95
CA PHE A 234 -1.33 -16.21 -6.34
C PHE A 234 -2.01 -17.40 -6.97
N GLY A 235 -1.60 -18.63 -6.65
CA GLY A 235 -2.33 -19.84 -7.05
C GLY A 235 -3.77 -19.81 -6.53
N LEU A 236 -3.96 -19.45 -5.25
CA LEU A 236 -5.29 -19.30 -4.67
C LEU A 236 -6.14 -18.22 -5.38
N LEU A 237 -5.54 -17.10 -5.77
CA LEU A 237 -6.24 -16.04 -6.52
C LEU A 237 -6.56 -16.48 -7.95
N ALA A 238 -5.65 -17.20 -8.61
CA ALA A 238 -5.84 -17.72 -9.96
C ALA A 238 -6.93 -18.81 -10.02
N ASP A 239 -7.03 -19.64 -8.98
CA ASP A 239 -8.06 -20.68 -8.85
C ASP A 239 -9.42 -20.14 -8.38
N SER A 240 -9.49 -18.85 -8.03
CA SER A 240 -10.72 -18.19 -7.60
C SER A 240 -11.44 -17.51 -8.78
N PRO A 241 -12.75 -17.23 -8.67
CA PRO A 241 -13.44 -16.41 -9.66
C PRO A 241 -12.72 -15.07 -9.89
N PRO A 242 -12.66 -14.54 -11.13
CA PRO A 242 -11.91 -13.32 -11.44
C PRO A 242 -12.26 -12.12 -10.56
N GLU A 243 -13.50 -12.02 -10.10
CA GLU A 243 -13.97 -10.95 -9.22
C GLU A 243 -13.25 -10.97 -7.85
N VAL A 244 -12.83 -12.14 -7.37
CA VAL A 244 -12.08 -12.28 -6.11
C VAL A 244 -10.68 -11.69 -6.26
N ALA A 245 -9.98 -12.06 -7.34
CA ALA A 245 -8.67 -11.51 -7.65
C ALA A 245 -8.74 -9.99 -7.87
N ASP A 246 -9.74 -9.51 -8.64
CA ASP A 246 -9.96 -8.08 -8.89
C ASP A 246 -10.21 -7.31 -7.58
N THR A 247 -11.08 -7.85 -6.73
CA THR A 247 -11.40 -7.24 -5.43
C THR A 247 -10.18 -7.19 -4.51
N PHE A 248 -9.35 -8.24 -4.52
CA PHE A 248 -8.15 -8.31 -3.70
C PHE A 248 -7.07 -7.32 -4.15
N ILE A 249 -6.70 -7.34 -5.44
CA ILE A 249 -5.66 -6.46 -5.99
C ILE A 249 -6.06 -4.98 -5.92
N LYS A 250 -7.35 -4.66 -6.02
CA LYS A 250 -7.86 -3.29 -5.86
C LYS A 250 -8.04 -2.85 -4.40
N ASP A 251 -7.55 -3.64 -3.43
CA ASP A 251 -7.67 -3.38 -1.98
C ASP A 251 -9.13 -3.18 -1.51
N ARG A 252 -10.07 -3.91 -2.12
CA ARG A 252 -11.51 -3.87 -1.80
C ARG A 252 -11.97 -5.11 -1.02
N THR A 253 -11.03 -5.94 -0.57
CA THR A 253 -11.31 -7.17 0.18
C THR A 253 -12.16 -6.88 1.41
N SER A 254 -13.28 -7.60 1.54
CA SER A 254 -14.12 -7.59 2.74
C SER A 254 -13.61 -8.57 3.80
N TRP A 255 -14.09 -8.43 5.03
CA TRP A 255 -13.67 -9.30 6.13
C TRP A 255 -13.95 -10.78 5.88
N LEU A 256 -15.12 -11.10 5.30
CA LEU A 256 -15.47 -12.49 4.94
C LEU A 256 -14.56 -13.04 3.84
N MET A 257 -14.26 -12.24 2.81
CA MET A 257 -13.39 -12.67 1.73
C MET A 257 -11.96 -12.91 2.24
N PHE A 258 -11.43 -11.99 3.04
CA PHE A 258 -10.10 -12.11 3.66
C PHE A 258 -9.97 -13.41 4.46
N ASN A 259 -10.91 -13.69 5.36
CA ASN A 259 -10.89 -14.90 6.18
C ASN A 259 -10.99 -16.18 5.35
N ARG A 260 -11.86 -16.20 4.34
CA ARG A 260 -11.96 -17.34 3.42
C ARG A 260 -10.65 -17.61 2.69
N LEU A 261 -9.99 -16.57 2.19
CA LEU A 261 -8.71 -16.71 1.51
C LEU A 261 -7.60 -17.15 2.48
N ALA A 262 -7.52 -16.55 3.67
CA ALA A 262 -6.54 -16.91 4.68
C ALA A 262 -6.67 -18.38 5.13
N ILE A 263 -7.90 -18.85 5.37
CA ILE A 263 -8.18 -20.24 5.73
C ILE A 263 -7.78 -21.19 4.59
N LYS A 264 -8.18 -20.89 3.34
CA LYS A 264 -7.81 -21.72 2.19
C LYS A 264 -6.29 -21.79 2.02
N ALA A 265 -5.58 -20.67 2.13
CA ALA A 265 -4.13 -20.63 2.06
C ALA A 265 -3.47 -21.48 3.16
N ALA A 266 -3.98 -21.39 4.41
CA ALA A 266 -3.47 -22.19 5.52
C ALA A 266 -3.70 -23.70 5.33
N PHE A 267 -4.81 -24.11 4.72
CA PHE A 267 -5.04 -25.53 4.38
C PHE A 267 -4.17 -26.01 3.23
N GLN A 268 -3.99 -25.19 2.20
CA GLN A 268 -3.18 -25.51 1.02
C GLN A 268 -1.69 -25.61 1.37
N ASN A 269 -1.21 -24.73 2.25
CA ASN A 269 0.17 -24.74 2.73
C ASN A 269 0.24 -24.39 4.22
N PRO A 270 0.11 -25.39 5.11
CA PRO A 270 0.17 -25.19 6.56
C PRO A 270 1.50 -24.59 7.05
N ALA A 271 2.58 -24.79 6.29
CA ALA A 271 3.89 -24.25 6.63
C ALA A 271 3.94 -22.71 6.55
N LEU A 272 3.00 -22.07 5.83
CA LEU A 272 2.88 -20.60 5.76
C LEU A 272 2.86 -19.96 7.16
N ILE A 273 2.14 -20.55 8.11
CA ILE A 273 2.00 -19.99 9.46
C ILE A 273 3.37 -19.92 10.14
N VAL A 274 4.16 -20.99 10.01
CA VAL A 274 5.50 -21.08 10.59
C VAL A 274 6.46 -20.11 9.89
N TRP A 275 6.41 -20.03 8.56
CA TRP A 275 7.30 -19.14 7.80
C TRP A 275 7.00 -17.67 8.08
N ILE A 276 5.72 -17.28 8.10
CA ILE A 276 5.31 -15.93 8.47
C ILE A 276 5.79 -15.59 9.87
N TRP A 277 5.66 -16.53 10.83
CA TRP A 277 6.19 -16.32 12.18
C TRP A 277 7.71 -16.14 12.21
N GLN A 278 8.45 -16.96 11.46
CA GLN A 278 9.92 -16.85 11.36
C GLN A 278 10.36 -15.50 10.74
N MET A 279 9.62 -15.00 9.75
CA MET A 279 9.98 -13.78 9.02
C MET A 279 9.50 -12.50 9.70
N ALA A 280 8.30 -12.49 10.28
CA ALA A 280 7.74 -11.33 10.97
C ALA A 280 8.23 -11.23 12.43
N GLY A 281 8.43 -12.37 13.09
CA GLY A 281 8.73 -12.44 14.51
C GLY A 281 7.55 -12.07 15.41
N ALA A 282 7.72 -12.29 16.72
CA ALA A 282 6.64 -12.14 17.70
C ALA A 282 6.11 -10.69 17.79
N LYS A 283 6.99 -9.69 17.70
CA LYS A 283 6.62 -8.27 17.82
C LYS A 283 5.66 -7.84 16.72
N ASP A 284 6.01 -8.09 15.46
CA ASP A 284 5.15 -7.71 14.34
C ASP A 284 3.92 -8.61 14.28
N PHE A 285 4.00 -9.89 14.67
CA PHE A 285 2.80 -10.71 14.79
C PHE A 285 1.76 -10.12 15.76
N ILE A 286 2.18 -9.66 16.95
CA ILE A 286 1.29 -9.00 17.91
C ILE A 286 0.68 -7.72 17.32
N ARG A 287 1.49 -6.90 16.61
CA ARG A 287 0.99 -5.71 15.92
C ARG A 287 -0.06 -6.06 14.87
N TRP A 288 0.17 -7.14 14.11
CA TRP A 288 -0.76 -7.60 13.10
C TRP A 288 -2.07 -8.10 13.69
N VAL A 289 -2.03 -8.81 14.83
CA VAL A 289 -3.24 -9.18 15.58
C VAL A 289 -4.04 -7.93 15.95
N GLY A 290 -3.39 -6.84 16.36
CA GLY A 290 -4.04 -5.55 16.58
C GLY A 290 -4.76 -5.01 15.34
N ALA A 291 -4.10 -5.07 14.17
CA ALA A 291 -4.71 -4.66 12.90
C ALA A 291 -5.91 -5.54 12.52
N TYR A 292 -5.80 -6.85 12.73
CA TYR A 292 -6.86 -7.81 12.47
C TYR A 292 -8.07 -7.61 13.38
N LEU A 293 -7.85 -7.30 14.67
CA LEU A 293 -8.93 -6.95 15.59
C LEU A 293 -9.61 -5.64 15.20
N ALA A 294 -8.85 -4.62 14.78
CA ALA A 294 -9.41 -3.37 14.29
C ALA A 294 -10.27 -3.57 13.03
N PHE A 295 -9.80 -4.41 12.10
CA PHE A 295 -10.57 -4.78 10.91
C PHE A 295 -11.84 -5.56 11.25
N THR A 296 -11.74 -6.54 12.15
CA THR A 296 -12.89 -7.31 12.63
C THR A 296 -13.92 -6.42 13.31
N PHE A 297 -13.47 -5.48 14.14
CA PHE A 297 -14.36 -4.51 14.79
C PHE A 297 -15.09 -3.63 13.78
N ASP A 298 -14.38 -3.09 12.78
CA ASP A 298 -14.98 -2.28 11.72
C ASP A 298 -16.00 -3.07 10.88
N ALA A 299 -15.69 -4.34 10.56
CA ALA A 299 -16.62 -5.24 9.87
C ALA A 299 -17.91 -5.46 10.65
N ILE A 300 -17.79 -5.79 11.95
CA ILE A 300 -18.94 -5.99 12.84
C ILE A 300 -19.75 -4.69 12.96
N LEU A 301 -19.08 -3.56 13.16
CA LEU A 301 -19.74 -2.26 13.27
C LEU A 301 -20.46 -1.88 11.97
N SER A 302 -19.85 -2.18 10.82
CA SER A 302 -20.45 -1.97 9.50
C SER A 302 -21.76 -2.76 9.34
N ILE A 303 -21.80 -4.03 9.76
CA ILE A 303 -23.01 -4.87 9.73
C ILE A 303 -24.16 -4.22 10.53
N PHE A 304 -23.87 -3.65 11.71
CA PHE A 304 -24.90 -3.04 12.56
C PHE A 304 -25.33 -1.64 12.11
N LEU A 305 -24.43 -0.86 11.51
CA LEU A 305 -24.69 0.54 11.17
C LEU A 305 -25.12 0.75 9.73
N MET A 306 -24.55 0.03 8.75
CA MET A 306 -24.76 0.36 7.33
C MET A 306 -26.19 0.18 6.83
N GLY A 307 -27.03 -0.58 7.55
CA GLY A 307 -28.45 -0.72 7.22
C GLY A 307 -29.30 0.55 7.40
N TRP A 308 -28.89 1.48 8.27
CA TRP A 308 -29.69 2.68 8.60
C TRP A 308 -28.87 3.97 8.71
N PHE A 309 -27.61 3.87 9.15
CA PHE A 309 -26.76 5.00 9.47
C PHE A 309 -26.53 5.94 8.27
N PRO A 310 -26.25 5.46 7.03
CA PRO A 310 -26.06 6.36 5.89
C PRO A 310 -27.31 7.21 5.59
N GLN A 311 -28.50 6.61 5.62
CA GLN A 311 -29.76 7.31 5.34
C GLN A 311 -30.12 8.30 6.43
N TRP A 312 -29.91 7.92 7.70
CA TRP A 312 -30.11 8.82 8.82
C TRP A 312 -29.15 10.02 8.76
N LEU A 313 -27.90 9.77 8.36
CA LEU A 313 -26.87 10.80 8.25
C LEU A 313 -27.23 11.82 7.16
N GLU A 314 -27.65 11.35 5.98
CA GLU A 314 -28.11 12.20 4.88
C GLU A 314 -29.33 13.06 5.28
N LYS A 315 -30.33 12.47 5.94
CA LYS A 315 -31.51 13.22 6.44
C LYS A 315 -31.16 14.25 7.52
N SER A 316 -30.06 14.03 8.24
CA SER A 316 -29.65 14.87 9.37
C SER A 316 -28.62 15.94 8.99
N GLU A 317 -28.11 15.95 7.74
CA GLU A 317 -27.06 16.83 7.25
C GLU A 317 -27.34 18.31 7.56
N GLY A 318 -28.53 18.81 7.19
CA GLY A 318 -28.85 20.23 7.30
C GLY A 318 -28.72 20.81 8.71
N TRP A 319 -29.11 20.07 9.74
CA TRP A 319 -29.03 20.56 11.12
C TRP A 319 -27.72 20.17 11.82
N LEU A 320 -27.18 18.97 11.54
CA LEU A 320 -25.92 18.50 12.13
C LEU A 320 -24.74 19.35 11.65
N GLU A 321 -24.66 19.61 10.35
CA GLU A 321 -23.57 20.40 9.78
C GLU A 321 -23.59 21.85 10.29
N GLN A 322 -24.78 22.41 10.52
CA GLN A 322 -24.91 23.79 11.00
C GLN A 322 -24.65 23.93 12.50
N LYS A 323 -25.26 23.06 13.32
CA LYS A 323 -25.20 23.18 14.79
C LYS A 323 -23.99 22.50 15.40
N TYR A 324 -23.54 21.39 14.81
CA TYR A 324 -22.48 20.54 15.35
C TYR A 324 -21.47 20.09 14.27
N PRO A 325 -20.79 21.03 13.59
CA PRO A 325 -19.98 20.73 12.41
C PRO A 325 -18.84 19.72 12.67
N SER A 326 -18.15 19.79 13.82
CA SER A 326 -17.11 18.80 14.17
C SER A 326 -17.67 17.40 14.40
N PHE A 327 -18.85 17.30 15.02
CA PHE A 327 -19.53 16.02 15.20
C PHE A 327 -20.01 15.46 13.86
N TRP A 328 -20.59 16.31 13.00
CA TRP A 328 -20.93 15.95 11.62
C TRP A 328 -19.74 15.39 10.84
N LEU A 329 -18.60 16.09 10.87
CA LEU A 329 -17.35 15.63 10.24
C LEU A 329 -16.92 14.24 10.78
N THR A 330 -17.08 14.02 12.08
CA THR A 330 -16.78 12.73 12.73
C THR A 330 -17.68 11.62 12.20
N LEU A 331 -18.98 11.87 12.09
CA LEU A 331 -19.94 10.89 11.59
C LEU A 331 -19.72 10.58 10.11
N LEU A 332 -19.37 11.58 9.29
CA LEU A 332 -19.00 11.36 7.89
C LEU A 332 -17.72 10.54 7.76
N SER A 333 -16.67 10.87 8.51
CA SER A 333 -15.43 10.09 8.55
C SER A 333 -15.69 8.63 8.96
N LEU A 334 -16.57 8.41 9.95
CA LEU A 334 -17.00 7.07 10.37
C LEU A 334 -17.76 6.35 9.25
N ARG A 335 -18.72 7.00 8.58
CA ARG A 335 -19.44 6.41 7.43
C ARG A 335 -18.46 5.92 6.37
N TYR A 336 -17.51 6.76 5.97
CA TYR A 336 -16.52 6.39 4.96
C TYR A 336 -15.64 5.21 5.40
N ARG A 337 -15.21 5.19 6.67
CA ARG A 337 -14.45 4.07 7.24
C ARG A 337 -15.21 2.75 7.16
N LEU A 338 -16.53 2.77 7.36
CA LEU A 338 -17.36 1.57 7.40
C LEU A 338 -17.99 1.18 6.06
N THR A 339 -17.79 1.95 4.99
CA THR A 339 -18.37 1.66 3.67
C THR A 339 -17.44 0.84 2.79
N VAL A 340 -16.12 1.06 2.90
CA VAL A 340 -15.14 0.47 1.99
C VAL A 340 -14.33 -0.60 2.70
N GLY A 341 -14.46 -1.85 2.26
CA GLY A 341 -13.62 -2.95 2.72
C GLY A 341 -13.85 -3.29 4.19
N THR A 342 -15.10 -3.43 4.60
CA THR A 342 -15.50 -3.90 5.94
C THR A 342 -16.42 -5.10 5.80
#